data_AF-A0A937BG02-F1
#
_entry.id   AF-A0A937BG02-F1
#
_cell.length_a   1.000
_cell.length_b   1.000
_cell.length_c   1.000
_cell.angle_alpha   90.00
_cell.angle_beta   90.00
_cell.angle_gamma   90.00
#
_symmetry.space_group_name_H-M   'P 1'
#
loop_
_entity.id
_entity.type
_entity.pdbx_description
1 polymer ?
#
loop_
_entity_poly.entity_id
_entity_poly.type
_entity_poly.pdbx_seq_one_letter_code
_entity_poly.pdbx_strand_id
1 'polypeptide(L)'
;MGRQILRFIVRALLVLVSFIGIYLLAAWLLSKVPVNAGAAKPQDGIPIYLLSNGVHTDLVLPLAITEHDWRSLLDQNLVAEPDSFARWVAFGWGDKGFYLNTPTWADLTASTALKAAFGLSGTAMHITYHRSLHEGPVCHRILLDPEAYGRLVQYIANGFARGASGSAPPLPVRTTPIAMSSTRPPVATTSSIPATRGRTKA
;
A
#
# COMPACT_ATOMS: atom_id res chain seq x y z
N MET A 1 2.98 -42.80 32.85
CA MET A 1 3.42 -41.48 32.36
C MET A 1 2.82 -41.08 31.00
N GLY A 2 2.87 -41.91 29.95
CA GLY A 2 2.46 -41.51 28.58
C GLY A 2 0.99 -41.08 28.37
N ARG A 3 0.00 -41.75 28.97
CA ARG A 3 -1.42 -41.39 28.79
C ARG A 3 -1.79 -40.00 29.36
N GLN A 4 -1.12 -39.55 30.42
CA GLN A 4 -1.38 -38.23 31.01
C GLN A 4 -0.78 -37.10 30.17
N ILE A 5 0.45 -37.30 29.67
CA ILE A 5 1.10 -36.38 28.73
C ILE A 5 0.29 -36.29 27.43
N LEU A 6 -0.17 -37.43 26.89
CA LEU A 6 -1.02 -37.44 25.69
C LEU A 6 -2.33 -36.68 25.90
N ARG A 7 -3.01 -36.87 27.04
CA ARG A 7 -4.23 -36.10 27.35
C ARG A 7 -3.95 -34.61 27.48
N PHE A 8 -2.79 -34.22 28.03
CA PHE A 8 -2.40 -32.82 28.13
C PHE A 8 -2.17 -32.21 26.75
N ILE A 9 -1.41 -32.89 25.89
CA ILE A 9 -1.15 -32.46 24.50
C ILE A 9 -2.46 -32.34 23.72
N VAL A 10 -3.35 -33.34 23.81
CA VAL A 10 -4.66 -33.30 23.13
C VAL A 10 -5.51 -32.14 23.64
N ARG A 11 -5.54 -31.87 24.94
CA ARG A 11 -6.27 -30.72 25.49
C ARG A 11 -5.67 -29.39 25.03
N ALA A 12 -4.34 -29.26 25.02
CA ALA A 12 -3.67 -28.06 24.56
C ALA A 12 -3.96 -27.80 23.07
N LEU A 13 -3.89 -28.84 22.23
CA LEU A 13 -4.27 -28.78 20.82
C LEU A 13 -5.74 -28.41 20.64
N LEU A 14 -6.65 -29.02 21.42
CA LEU A 14 -8.07 -28.70 21.36
C LEU A 14 -8.32 -27.23 21.71
N VAL A 15 -7.69 -26.72 22.78
CA VAL A 15 -7.77 -25.30 23.16
C VAL A 15 -7.26 -24.40 22.03
N LEU A 16 -6.12 -24.72 21.42
CA LEU A 16 -5.56 -23.94 20.31
C LEU A 16 -6.49 -23.93 19.09
N VAL A 17 -6.99 -25.09 18.68
CA VAL A 17 -7.91 -25.22 17.53
C VAL A 17 -9.23 -24.50 17.82
N SER A 18 -9.79 -24.66 19.03
CA SER A 18 -10.99 -23.93 19.45
C SER A 18 -10.77 -22.43 19.47
N PHE A 19 -9.63 -21.94 19.95
CA PHE A 19 -9.29 -20.52 19.94
C PHE A 19 -9.23 -19.96 18.51
N ILE A 20 -8.55 -20.65 17.59
CA ILE A 20 -8.52 -20.29 16.16
C ILE A 20 -9.93 -20.31 15.58
N GLY A 21 -10.72 -21.35 15.86
CA GLY A 21 -12.09 -21.46 15.38
C GLY A 21 -13.00 -20.33 15.87
N ILE A 22 -12.91 -19.95 17.15
CA ILE A 22 -13.64 -18.82 17.72
C ILE A 22 -13.22 -17.51 17.06
N TYR A 23 -11.91 -17.29 16.88
CA TYR A 23 -11.39 -16.11 16.20
C TYR A 23 -11.93 -15.99 14.77
N LEU A 24 -11.88 -17.07 13.98
CA LEU A 24 -12.38 -17.09 12.61
C LEU A 24 -13.89 -16.89 12.55
N LEU A 25 -14.64 -17.50 13.48
CA LEU A 25 -16.09 -17.29 13.59
C LEU A 25 -16.41 -15.83 13.94
N ALA A 26 -15.68 -15.23 14.89
CA ALA A 26 -15.84 -13.83 15.25
C ALA A 26 -15.52 -12.92 14.06
N ALA A 27 -14.42 -13.15 13.36
CA ALA A 27 -14.05 -12.38 12.16
C ALA A 27 -15.13 -12.47 11.08
N TRP A 28 -15.69 -13.67 10.84
CA TRP A 28 -16.77 -13.85 9.88
C TRP A 28 -18.07 -13.16 10.29
N LEU A 29 -18.49 -13.29 11.56
CA LEU A 29 -19.70 -12.65 12.08
C LEU A 29 -19.57 -11.12 12.08
N LEU A 30 -18.46 -10.58 12.58
CA LEU A 30 -18.23 -9.13 12.66
C LEU A 30 -18.07 -8.52 11.26
N SER A 31 -17.49 -9.23 10.30
CA SER A 31 -17.41 -8.77 8.90
C SER A 31 -18.79 -8.55 8.26
N LYS A 32 -19.86 -9.12 8.82
CA LYS A 32 -21.23 -8.94 8.32
C LYS A 32 -21.95 -7.75 8.95
N VAL A 33 -21.40 -7.12 9.99
CA VAL A 33 -22.01 -5.96 10.65
C VAL A 33 -21.67 -4.71 9.84
N PRO A 34 -22.63 -4.10 9.11
CA PRO A 34 -22.34 -2.92 8.32
C PRO A 34 -22.10 -1.72 9.24
N VAL A 35 -20.98 -1.04 9.04
CA VAL A 35 -20.75 0.29 9.62
C VAL A 35 -21.34 1.34 8.69
N ASN A 36 -21.92 2.40 9.27
CA ASN A 36 -22.48 3.53 8.51
C ASN A 36 -23.60 3.16 7.51
N ALA A 37 -24.43 2.16 7.83
CA ALA A 37 -25.52 1.70 6.96
C ALA A 37 -26.52 2.80 6.54
N GLY A 38 -26.65 3.87 7.35
CA GLY A 38 -27.48 5.03 7.07
C GLY A 38 -26.73 6.26 6.53
N ALA A 39 -25.42 6.17 6.28
CA ALA A 39 -24.69 7.29 5.71
C ALA A 39 -25.16 7.56 4.28
N ALA A 40 -25.54 8.82 4.03
CA ALA A 40 -25.92 9.25 2.69
C ALA A 40 -24.72 9.06 1.75
N LYS A 41 -24.94 8.36 0.63
CA LYS A 41 -23.97 8.35 -0.47
C LYS A 41 -24.24 9.58 -1.32
N PRO A 42 -23.34 10.58 -1.32
CA PRO A 42 -23.54 11.75 -2.13
C PRO A 42 -23.55 11.37 -3.62
N GLN A 43 -24.45 11.96 -4.39
CA GLN A 43 -24.51 11.77 -5.86
C GLN A 43 -23.32 12.47 -6.53
N ASP A 44 -22.92 13.62 -5.99
CA ASP A 44 -21.74 14.39 -6.38
C ASP A 44 -20.85 14.61 -5.16
N GLY A 45 -19.54 14.44 -5.32
CA GLY A 45 -18.59 14.58 -4.24
C GLY A 45 -17.14 14.42 -4.68
N ILE A 46 -16.24 14.51 -3.72
CA ILE A 46 -14.81 14.34 -3.93
C ILE A 46 -14.52 12.85 -4.02
N PRO A 47 -13.99 12.35 -5.15
CA PRO A 47 -13.63 10.95 -5.29
C PRO A 47 -12.41 10.60 -4.45
N ILE A 48 -12.52 9.52 -3.70
CA ILE A 48 -11.41 8.82 -3.06
C ILE A 48 -11.44 7.34 -3.48
N TYR A 49 -10.36 6.61 -3.27
CA TYR A 49 -10.28 5.20 -3.63
C TYR A 49 -9.72 4.36 -2.50
N LEU A 50 -10.25 3.15 -2.36
CA LEU A 50 -9.61 2.07 -1.61
C LEU A 50 -8.82 1.22 -2.60
N LEU A 51 -7.50 1.19 -2.46
CA LEU A 51 -6.60 0.47 -3.35
C LEU A 51 -5.94 -0.68 -2.59
N SER A 52 -6.18 -1.93 -3.00
CA SER A 52 -5.56 -3.10 -2.39
C SER A 52 -4.52 -3.74 -3.30
N ASN A 53 -3.49 -4.31 -2.69
CA ASN A 53 -2.53 -5.19 -3.35
C ASN A 53 -2.68 -6.67 -2.90
N GLY A 54 -3.78 -7.00 -2.21
CA GLY A 54 -4.07 -8.33 -1.68
C GLY A 54 -3.56 -8.59 -0.27
N VAL A 55 -2.61 -7.81 0.23
CA VAL A 55 -2.06 -7.90 1.60
C VAL A 55 -2.19 -6.60 2.38
N HIS A 56 -2.28 -5.48 1.68
CA HIS A 56 -2.43 -4.13 2.20
C HIS A 56 -3.54 -3.41 1.46
N THR A 57 -4.12 -2.39 2.10
CA THR A 57 -5.10 -1.50 1.50
C THR A 57 -4.72 -0.06 1.82
N ASP A 58 -4.52 0.72 0.76
CA ASP A 58 -4.23 2.14 0.82
C ASP A 58 -5.49 2.96 0.60
N LEU A 59 -5.52 4.12 1.24
CA LEU A 59 -6.53 5.14 1.00
C LEU A 59 -5.96 6.18 0.05
N VAL A 60 -6.58 6.32 -1.12
CA VAL A 60 -6.11 7.20 -2.18
C VAL A 60 -7.00 8.43 -2.28
N LEU A 61 -6.37 9.61 -2.17
CA LEU A 61 -7.01 10.92 -2.20
C LEU A 61 -6.49 11.73 -3.38
N PRO A 62 -7.25 12.72 -3.87
CA PRO A 62 -6.73 13.72 -4.81
C PRO A 62 -5.50 14.40 -4.21
N LEU A 63 -4.43 14.53 -5.00
CA LEU A 63 -3.18 15.14 -4.53
C LEU A 63 -3.39 16.61 -4.13
N ALA A 64 -4.14 17.34 -4.94
CA ALA A 64 -4.48 18.72 -4.68
C ALA A 64 -5.88 19.05 -5.25
N ILE A 65 -6.69 19.71 -4.44
CA ILE A 65 -7.97 20.31 -4.79
C ILE A 65 -8.05 21.71 -4.18
N THR A 66 -9.10 22.48 -4.48
CA THR A 66 -9.27 23.86 -4.01
C THR A 66 -9.15 23.98 -2.49
N GLU A 67 -9.68 23.01 -1.76
CA GLU A 67 -9.80 23.01 -0.31
C GLU A 67 -8.54 22.49 0.40
N HIS A 68 -7.73 21.68 -0.28
CA HIS A 68 -6.57 21.03 0.33
C HIS A 68 -5.50 20.64 -0.68
N ASP A 69 -4.24 20.87 -0.30
CA ASP A 69 -3.06 20.49 -1.08
C ASP A 69 -2.08 19.70 -0.23
N TRP A 70 -2.00 18.39 -0.48
CA TRP A 70 -1.11 17.49 0.25
C TRP A 70 0.37 17.81 0.04
N ARG A 71 0.73 18.49 -1.06
CA ARG A 71 2.13 18.87 -1.36
C ARG A 71 2.70 19.84 -0.32
N SER A 72 1.85 20.54 0.42
CA SER A 72 2.28 21.45 1.50
C SER A 72 2.74 20.71 2.75
N LEU A 73 2.10 19.57 3.05
CA LEU A 73 2.44 18.71 4.19
C LEU A 73 3.56 17.73 3.84
N LEU A 74 3.50 17.20 2.62
CA LEU A 74 4.38 16.19 2.06
C LEU A 74 5.43 16.89 1.22
N ASP A 75 6.58 17.21 1.81
CA ASP A 75 7.70 17.74 1.04
C ASP A 75 8.05 16.73 -0.08
N GLN A 76 7.91 17.16 -1.33
CA GLN A 76 8.08 16.29 -2.51
C GLN A 76 9.51 15.73 -2.61
N ASN A 77 10.48 16.36 -1.95
CA ASN A 77 11.85 15.87 -1.87
C ASN A 77 12.02 14.67 -0.91
N LEU A 78 10.99 14.35 -0.11
CA LEU A 78 10.96 13.20 0.79
C LEU A 78 10.53 11.91 0.11
N VAL A 79 10.11 12.00 -1.15
CA VAL A 79 9.67 10.90 -1.98
C VAL A 79 10.86 10.43 -2.79
N ALA A 80 11.10 9.13 -2.85
CA ALA A 80 12.23 8.57 -3.62
C ALA A 80 12.19 8.97 -5.11
N GLU A 81 10.99 9.24 -5.65
CA GLU A 81 10.74 9.62 -7.05
C GLU A 81 9.51 10.59 -7.09
N PRO A 82 9.68 11.92 -6.93
CA PRO A 82 8.56 12.85 -7.08
C PRO A 82 8.10 12.89 -8.55
N ASP A 83 6.95 12.27 -8.82
CA ASP A 83 6.31 12.31 -10.13
C ASP A 83 5.51 13.61 -10.29
N SER A 84 6.03 14.53 -11.09
CA SER A 84 5.42 15.85 -11.33
C SER A 84 4.03 15.80 -11.99
N PHE A 85 3.64 14.64 -12.54
CA PHE A 85 2.32 14.42 -13.15
C PHE A 85 1.34 13.67 -12.23
N ALA A 86 1.72 13.39 -10.98
CA ALA A 86 0.83 12.75 -10.02
C ALA A 86 -0.42 13.60 -9.79
N ARG A 87 -1.59 12.93 -9.77
CA ARG A 87 -2.89 13.54 -9.47
C ARG A 87 -3.51 13.00 -8.20
N TRP A 88 -2.95 11.92 -7.68
CA TRP A 88 -3.45 11.17 -6.54
C TRP A 88 -2.32 10.83 -5.60
N VAL A 89 -2.64 10.76 -4.31
CA VAL A 89 -1.74 10.33 -3.24
C VAL A 89 -2.41 9.23 -2.44
N ALA A 90 -1.71 8.12 -2.26
CA ALA A 90 -2.13 6.95 -1.53
C ALA A 90 -1.43 6.92 -0.17
N PHE A 91 -2.19 6.67 0.89
CA PHE A 91 -1.69 6.55 2.25
C PHE A 91 -1.97 5.15 2.81
N GLY A 92 -0.90 4.48 3.22
CA GLY A 92 -0.93 3.20 3.92
C GLY A 92 -0.36 3.33 5.34
N TRP A 93 -1.02 2.72 6.33
CA TRP A 93 -0.57 2.73 7.73
C TRP A 93 -0.14 1.33 8.18
N GLY A 94 0.98 1.25 8.88
CA GLY A 94 1.49 -0.03 9.35
C GLY A 94 2.61 0.09 10.38
N ASP A 95 3.11 -1.07 10.80
CA ASP A 95 4.24 -1.16 11.71
C ASP A 95 5.53 -0.66 11.02
N LYS A 96 6.21 0.29 11.66
CA LYS A 96 7.46 0.88 11.15
C LYS A 96 8.55 -0.18 11.00
N GLY A 97 8.65 -1.11 11.95
CA GLY A 97 9.62 -2.20 11.91
C GLY A 97 9.38 -3.13 10.73
N PHE A 98 8.12 -3.44 10.44
CA PHE A 98 7.73 -4.23 9.28
C PHE A 98 8.14 -3.54 7.97
N TYR A 99 7.76 -2.27 7.79
CA TYR A 99 8.10 -1.53 6.56
C TYR A 99 9.61 -1.39 6.33
N LEU A 100 10.41 -1.19 7.38
CA LEU A 100 11.86 -0.98 7.24
C LEU A 100 12.67 -2.27 7.13
N ASN A 101 12.20 -3.37 7.73
CA ASN A 101 12.98 -4.60 7.82
C ASN A 101 12.42 -5.75 6.97
N THR A 102 11.28 -5.57 6.29
CA THR A 102 10.65 -6.60 5.46
C THR A 102 10.42 -6.11 4.02
N PRO A 103 11.47 -5.79 3.23
CA PRO A 103 11.30 -5.42 1.82
C PRO A 103 10.65 -6.54 1.00
N THR A 104 11.01 -7.78 1.30
CA THR A 104 10.40 -8.98 0.73
C THR A 104 9.89 -9.91 1.83
N TRP A 105 8.97 -10.81 1.48
CA TRP A 105 8.48 -11.83 2.42
C TRP A 105 9.59 -12.74 2.96
N ALA A 106 10.70 -12.90 2.24
CA ALA A 106 11.84 -13.68 2.69
C ALA A 106 12.58 -13.01 3.87
N ASP A 107 12.44 -11.69 4.02
CA ASP A 107 13.08 -10.90 5.07
C ASP A 107 12.27 -10.89 6.37
N LEU A 108 11.08 -11.50 6.38
CA LEU A 108 10.20 -11.53 7.55
C LEU A 108 10.79 -12.42 8.65
N THR A 109 11.29 -11.79 9.71
CA THR A 109 11.74 -12.50 10.91
C THR A 109 10.59 -12.70 11.90
N ALA A 110 10.67 -13.76 12.71
CA ALA A 110 9.72 -13.99 13.81
C ALA A 110 9.68 -12.82 14.81
N SER A 111 10.82 -12.16 15.05
CA SER A 111 10.89 -10.98 15.92
C SER A 111 10.13 -9.80 15.33
N THR A 112 10.31 -9.52 14.02
CA THR A 112 9.56 -8.48 13.31
C THR A 112 8.06 -8.77 13.34
N ALA A 113 7.65 -10.00 13.06
CA ALA A 113 6.25 -10.41 13.08
C ALA A 113 5.63 -10.24 14.47
N LEU A 114 6.33 -10.66 15.53
CA LEU A 114 5.87 -10.53 16.91
C LEU A 114 5.74 -9.06 17.32
N LYS A 115 6.77 -8.25 17.03
CA LYS A 115 6.74 -6.82 17.35
C LYS A 115 5.60 -6.11 16.60
N ALA A 116 5.40 -6.40 15.32
CA ALA A 116 4.30 -5.85 14.55
C ALA A 116 2.93 -6.27 15.09
N ALA A 117 2.75 -7.55 15.44
CA ALA A 117 1.49 -8.07 15.99
C ALA A 117 1.11 -7.42 17.33
N PHE A 118 2.10 -7.03 18.14
CA PHE A 118 1.89 -6.38 19.43
C PHE A 118 2.14 -4.85 19.42
N GLY A 119 2.37 -4.25 18.24
CA GLY A 119 2.57 -2.80 18.09
C GLY A 119 3.84 -2.24 18.74
N LEU A 120 4.89 -3.05 18.85
CA LEU A 120 6.12 -2.72 19.60
C LEU A 120 7.18 -1.98 18.77
N SER A 121 6.99 -1.77 17.46
CA SER A 121 7.97 -1.06 16.60
C SER A 121 7.58 0.38 16.27
N GLY A 122 6.44 0.86 16.79
CA GLY A 122 5.83 2.12 16.38
C GLY A 122 5.19 2.06 14.99
N THR A 123 4.54 3.15 14.59
CA THR A 123 3.78 3.24 13.34
C THR A 123 4.55 4.06 12.30
N ALA A 124 4.41 3.70 11.04
CA ALA A 124 4.82 4.54 9.92
C ALA A 124 3.69 4.62 8.89
N MET A 125 3.72 5.70 8.10
CA MET A 125 2.82 5.89 6.97
C MET A 125 3.63 5.79 5.68
N HIS A 126 3.19 4.95 4.74
CA HIS A 126 3.73 4.89 3.40
C HIS A 126 2.87 5.77 2.49
N ILE A 127 3.54 6.64 1.73
CA ILE A 127 2.94 7.53 0.75
C ILE A 127 3.37 7.10 -0.66
N THR A 128 2.40 6.81 -1.52
CA THR A 128 2.62 6.50 -2.94
C THR A 128 1.86 7.48 -3.82
N TYR A 129 2.45 7.89 -4.95
CA TYR A 129 1.82 8.83 -5.88
C TYR A 129 1.32 8.09 -7.12
N HIS A 130 0.14 8.48 -7.61
CA HIS A 130 -0.44 7.91 -8.83
C HIS A 130 -0.87 9.00 -9.82
N ARG A 131 -0.61 8.76 -11.11
CA ARG A 131 -1.11 9.61 -12.21
C ARG A 131 -2.59 9.38 -12.49
N SER A 132 -3.00 8.12 -12.49
CA SER A 132 -4.35 7.66 -12.81
C SER A 132 -4.69 6.40 -12.02
N LEU A 133 -5.97 6.24 -11.69
CA LEU A 133 -6.51 5.05 -11.04
C LEU A 133 -7.56 4.43 -11.96
N HIS A 134 -7.62 3.09 -11.97
CA HIS A 134 -8.61 2.33 -12.72
C HIS A 134 -9.44 1.53 -11.73
N GLU A 135 -10.75 1.75 -11.73
CA GLU A 135 -11.67 1.01 -10.87
C GLU A 135 -11.69 -0.47 -11.26
N GLY A 136 -11.79 -1.34 -10.26
CA GLY A 136 -11.75 -2.78 -10.46
C GLY A 136 -11.88 -3.56 -9.15
N PRO A 137 -11.61 -4.87 -9.17
CA PRO A 137 -11.78 -5.74 -7.99
C PRO A 137 -10.90 -5.38 -6.80
N VAL A 138 -9.85 -4.60 -7.02
CA VAL A 138 -8.88 -4.17 -6.00
C VAL A 138 -8.82 -2.64 -5.87
N CYS A 139 -9.62 -1.90 -6.63
CA CYS A 139 -9.65 -0.44 -6.60
C CYS A 139 -11.10 0.03 -6.63
N HIS A 140 -11.60 0.47 -5.48
CA HIS A 140 -13.00 0.85 -5.32
C HIS A 140 -13.13 2.35 -5.08
N ARG A 141 -13.91 3.03 -5.91
CA ARG A 141 -14.20 4.46 -5.74
C ARG A 141 -15.26 4.69 -4.68
N ILE A 142 -15.04 5.69 -3.84
CA ILE A 142 -16.00 6.20 -2.85
C ILE A 142 -16.10 7.71 -3.05
N LEU A 143 -17.32 8.24 -3.06
CA LEU A 143 -17.55 9.68 -3.09
C LEU A 143 -17.77 10.18 -1.66
N LEU A 144 -17.05 11.23 -1.29
CA LEU A 144 -17.24 11.94 -0.03
C LEU A 144 -17.79 13.34 -0.30
N ASP A 145 -18.73 13.78 0.52
CA ASP A 145 -19.08 15.20 0.56
C ASP A 145 -17.87 16.02 1.09
N PRO A 146 -17.82 17.34 0.82
CA PRO A 146 -16.69 18.18 1.23
C PRO A 146 -16.41 18.17 2.74
N GLU A 147 -17.44 18.04 3.59
CA GLU A 147 -17.28 18.03 5.04
C GLU A 147 -16.63 16.72 5.51
N ALA A 148 -17.12 15.58 4.99
CA ALA A 148 -16.54 14.27 5.25
C ALA A 148 -15.11 14.17 4.74
N TYR A 149 -14.82 14.72 3.56
CA TYR A 149 -13.46 14.81 3.04
C TYR A 149 -12.56 15.65 3.96
N GLY A 150 -13.03 16.81 4.41
CA GLY A 150 -12.29 17.67 5.35
C GLY A 150 -11.94 16.95 6.66
N ARG A 151 -12.90 16.22 7.26
CA ARG A 151 -12.63 15.41 8.46
C ARG A 151 -11.61 14.31 8.20
N LEU A 152 -11.67 13.66 7.04
CA LEU A 152 -10.71 12.63 6.65
C LEU A 152 -9.30 13.22 6.50
N VAL A 153 -9.16 14.34 5.78
CA VAL A 153 -7.89 15.04 5.60
C VAL A 153 -7.29 15.40 6.96
N GLN A 154 -8.07 15.97 7.87
CA GLN A 154 -7.61 16.31 9.22
C GLN A 154 -7.16 15.07 10.00
N TYR A 155 -7.90 13.97 9.90
CA TYR A 155 -7.54 12.71 10.56
C TYR A 155 -6.18 12.19 10.07
N ILE A 156 -5.99 12.15 8.75
CA ILE A 156 -4.73 11.70 8.12
C ILE A 156 -3.58 12.64 8.51
N ALA A 157 -3.79 13.96 8.39
CA ALA A 157 -2.78 14.96 8.72
C ALA A 157 -2.34 14.88 10.19
N ASN A 158 -3.28 14.66 11.11
CA ASN A 158 -2.98 14.46 12.54
C ASN A 158 -2.26 13.13 12.83
N GLY A 159 -2.31 12.16 11.91
CA GLY A 159 -1.57 10.91 12.01
C GLY A 159 -0.07 11.05 11.77
N PHE A 160 0.38 12.16 11.18
CA PHE A 160 1.80 12.42 11.01
C PHE A 160 2.45 12.95 12.29
N ALA A 161 3.69 12.52 12.53
CA ALA A 161 4.53 13.13 13.56
C ALA A 161 4.80 14.60 13.18
N ARG A 162 4.49 15.54 14.07
CA ARG A 162 4.76 16.96 13.87
C ARG A 162 6.26 17.20 14.02
N GLY A 163 6.97 17.39 12.91
CA GLY A 163 8.36 17.84 12.92
C GLY A 163 8.48 19.29 13.38
N ALA A 164 9.70 19.74 13.70
CA ALA A 164 9.97 21.12 14.12
C ALA A 164 9.59 22.18 13.06
N SER A 165 9.45 21.79 11.79
CA SER A 165 9.04 22.63 10.66
C SER A 165 7.54 22.56 10.33
N GLY A 166 6.75 21.74 11.04
CA GLY A 166 5.34 21.47 10.71
C GLY A 166 5.13 20.39 9.63
N SER A 167 6.20 19.95 8.94
CA SER A 167 6.17 18.83 7.98
C SER A 167 6.46 17.48 8.66
N ALA A 168 6.00 16.38 8.06
CA ALA A 168 6.28 15.03 8.54
C ALA A 168 7.73 14.62 8.19
N PRO A 169 8.57 14.20 9.16
CA PRO A 169 9.94 13.80 8.87
C PRO A 169 9.97 12.48 8.08
N PRO A 170 10.77 12.37 7.00
CA PRO A 170 10.91 11.13 6.24
C PRO A 170 11.57 10.05 7.09
N LEU A 171 11.22 8.79 6.83
CA LEU A 171 12.01 7.67 7.31
C LEU A 171 12.94 7.20 6.18
N PRO A 172 14.25 7.00 6.45
CA PRO A 172 15.16 6.48 5.45
C PRO A 172 14.77 5.04 5.12
N VAL A 173 14.29 4.81 3.88
CA VAL A 173 14.05 3.47 3.35
C VAL A 173 15.38 2.96 2.78
N ARG A 174 15.80 1.76 3.16
CA ARG A 174 16.91 1.08 2.48
C ARG A 174 16.44 0.65 1.09
N THR A 175 16.53 1.54 0.11
CA THR A 175 16.44 1.13 -1.28
C THR A 175 17.73 0.41 -1.63
N THR A 176 17.74 -0.92 -1.53
CA THR A 176 18.71 -1.69 -2.30
C THR A 176 18.40 -1.36 -3.75
N PRO A 177 19.33 -0.76 -4.53
CA PRO A 177 19.06 -0.52 -5.94
C PRO A 177 18.75 -1.87 -6.56
N ILE A 178 17.52 -2.05 -7.02
CA ILE A 178 17.22 -3.11 -7.96
C ILE A 178 18.07 -2.75 -9.16
N ALA A 179 19.20 -3.42 -9.32
CA ALA A 179 19.92 -3.41 -10.57
C ALA A 179 18.89 -3.86 -11.61
N MET A 180 18.35 -2.91 -12.37
CA MET A 180 17.69 -3.23 -13.62
C MET A 180 18.75 -3.99 -14.40
N SER A 181 18.62 -5.31 -14.44
CA SER A 181 19.38 -6.15 -15.35
C SER A 181 19.03 -5.64 -16.74
N SER A 182 19.89 -4.78 -17.26
CA SER A 182 19.91 -4.34 -18.64
C SER A 182 20.29 -5.54 -19.50
N THR A 183 19.35 -6.46 -19.66
CA THR A 183 19.34 -7.42 -20.75
C THR A 183 18.20 -7.03 -21.67
N ARG A 184 18.41 -5.92 -22.39
CA ARG A 184 17.75 -5.73 -23.68
C ARG A 184 18.04 -6.98 -24.52
N PRO A 185 17.04 -7.70 -25.05
CA PRO A 185 17.32 -8.66 -26.10
C PRO A 185 17.93 -7.91 -27.29
N PRO A 186 18.97 -8.45 -27.96
CA PRO A 186 19.54 -7.80 -29.13
C PRO A 186 18.48 -7.74 -30.22
N VAL A 187 18.24 -6.53 -30.71
CA VAL A 187 17.50 -6.30 -31.96
C VAL A 187 18.29 -7.01 -33.06
N ALA A 188 17.72 -8.08 -33.60
CA ALA A 188 18.26 -8.76 -34.77
C ALA A 188 18.04 -7.85 -35.99
N THR A 189 19.00 -6.97 -36.25
CA THR A 189 19.08 -6.22 -37.50
C THR A 189 19.67 -7.16 -38.56
N THR A 190 18.82 -7.90 -39.27
CA THR A 190 19.23 -8.59 -40.51
C THR A 190 19.58 -7.54 -41.56
N SER A 191 20.88 -7.30 -41.70
CA SER A 191 21.50 -6.69 -42.86
C SER A 191 21.68 -7.78 -43.92
N SER A 192 21.00 -7.64 -45.06
CA SER A 192 21.34 -8.35 -46.29
C SER A 192 21.91 -7.38 -47.33
N ILE A 193 23.18 -7.66 -47.61
CA ILE A 193 24.16 -7.18 -48.61
C ILE A 193 23.61 -6.70 -49.98
N PRO A 194 24.30 -5.74 -50.64
CA PRO A 194 23.93 -5.16 -51.93
C PRO A 194 24.24 -6.07 -53.14
N ALA A 195 23.48 -5.91 -54.23
CA ALA A 195 23.82 -6.46 -55.54
C ALA A 195 23.68 -5.39 -56.64
N THR A 196 24.83 -5.09 -57.24
CA THR A 196 25.05 -4.30 -58.45
C THR A 196 24.66 -5.08 -59.72
N ARG A 197 23.88 -4.45 -60.61
CA ARG A 197 23.84 -4.60 -62.09
C ARG A 197 22.61 -3.80 -62.57
N GLY A 198 22.58 -3.08 -63.68
CA GLY A 198 23.49 -2.90 -64.79
C GLY A 198 22.81 -1.92 -65.77
N ARG A 199 23.61 -1.17 -66.50
CA ARG A 199 23.26 -0.20 -67.53
C ARG A 199 22.75 -0.91 -68.78
N THR A 200 21.62 -0.49 -69.39
CA THR A 200 21.43 -0.42 -70.87
C THR A 200 20.08 0.21 -71.29
N LYS A 201 20.20 1.27 -72.11
CA LYS A 201 19.37 1.74 -73.25
C LYS A 201 17.85 1.46 -73.29
N ALA A 202 17.06 2.53 -73.31
CA ALA A 202 16.44 3.12 -74.51
C ALA A 202 16.05 4.57 -74.20
#